data_AF-A0A6A6QAA8-F1
#
_entry.id   AF-A0A6A6QAA8-F1
#
_cell.length_a   1.000
_cell.length_b   1.000
_cell.length_c   1.000
_cell.angle_alpha   90.00
_cell.angle_beta   90.00
_cell.angle_gamma   90.00
#
_symmetry.space_group_name_H-M   'P 1'
#
loop_
_entity.id
_entity.type
_entity.pdbx_description
1 polymer ?
#
loop_
_entity_poly.entity_id
_entity_poly.type
_entity_poly.pdbx_seq_one_letter_code
_entity_poly.pdbx_strand_id
1 'polypeptide(L)'
;MSEPIPESIPTSADPRSKRPTKKRALTPLSQQSSQIEALFAKPDREIKLPSSHPKHLNGLAAPPEIVANVQGSSAGAGSGEFHVYKASRRREYERLRLMDEEVKKEEAETEFQKQKEEVERRDREKTGKNKARRDKARQRKAKKGKAGSGEGEAEEGQDGKGEKGKRLGLNLAALKGRGGEDERDDAAVVEGGEVKNTEEIGIVIHDDD
;
A
#
# COMPACT_ATOMS: atom_id res chain seq x y z
N MET A 1 -51.09 -19.81 26.67
CA MET A 1 -49.76 -19.35 27.10
C MET A 1 -49.08 -20.54 27.74
N SER A 2 -48.22 -21.27 27.02
CA SER A 2 -47.54 -22.47 27.56
C SER A 2 -46.39 -22.03 28.47
N GLU A 3 -46.38 -22.59 29.68
CA GLU A 3 -45.38 -22.33 30.71
C GLU A 3 -43.98 -22.78 30.27
N PRO A 4 -42.90 -22.11 30.73
CA PRO A 4 -41.52 -22.50 30.42
C PRO A 4 -41.15 -23.77 31.20
N ILE A 5 -41.44 -24.93 30.65
CA ILE A 5 -41.00 -26.23 31.17
C ILE A 5 -39.49 -26.35 30.90
N PRO A 6 -38.66 -26.80 31.85
CA PRO A 6 -37.20 -26.89 31.69
C PRO A 6 -36.73 -27.77 30.51
N GLU A 7 -37.61 -28.60 29.96
CA GLU A 7 -37.35 -29.44 28.79
C GLU A 7 -37.52 -28.72 27.44
N SER A 8 -38.04 -27.49 27.43
CA SER A 8 -38.27 -26.72 26.20
C SER A 8 -37.15 -25.73 25.86
N ILE A 9 -36.02 -25.77 26.57
CA ILE A 9 -34.83 -25.01 26.17
C ILE A 9 -34.29 -25.69 24.91
N PRO A 10 -34.19 -24.98 23.77
CA PRO A 10 -33.60 -25.58 22.57
C PRO A 10 -32.21 -26.09 22.94
N THR A 11 -31.89 -27.34 22.59
CA THR A 11 -30.61 -28.00 22.92
C THR A 11 -29.37 -27.22 22.47
N SER A 12 -29.54 -26.20 21.61
CA SER A 12 -28.51 -25.22 21.25
C SER A 12 -28.14 -24.22 22.35
N ALA A 13 -28.96 -24.07 23.39
CA ALA A 13 -28.79 -23.11 24.49
C ALA A 13 -28.44 -23.79 25.82
N ASP A 14 -28.35 -25.12 25.88
CA ASP A 14 -27.95 -25.85 27.08
C ASP A 14 -26.41 -25.83 27.25
N PRO A 15 -25.88 -25.23 28.33
CA PRO A 15 -24.43 -25.15 28.61
C PRO A 15 -23.79 -26.52 28.90
N ARG A 16 -24.57 -27.56 29.20
CA ARG A 16 -24.09 -28.94 29.38
C ARG A 16 -23.92 -29.67 28.05
N SER A 17 -24.56 -29.20 26.98
CA SER A 17 -24.41 -29.79 25.65
C SER A 17 -23.04 -29.44 25.06
N LYS A 18 -22.19 -30.44 24.85
CA LYS A 18 -20.89 -30.30 24.17
C LYS A 18 -21.03 -30.31 22.64
N ARG A 19 -22.17 -29.85 22.11
CA ARG A 19 -22.37 -29.81 20.66
C ARG A 19 -21.42 -28.75 20.09
N PRO A 20 -20.69 -29.06 19.01
CA PRO A 20 -19.82 -28.07 18.37
C PRO A 20 -20.69 -26.90 17.92
N THR A 21 -20.54 -25.75 18.57
CA THR A 21 -21.18 -24.52 18.13
C THR A 21 -20.59 -24.16 16.77
N LYS A 22 -21.44 -23.77 15.82
CA LYS A 22 -20.96 -23.24 14.53
C LYS A 22 -20.03 -22.08 14.86
N LYS A 23 -18.73 -22.23 14.58
CA LYS A 23 -17.75 -21.18 14.80
C LYS A 23 -18.23 -19.95 14.04
N ARG A 24 -18.68 -18.92 14.77
CA ARG A 24 -19.00 -17.63 14.17
C ARG A 24 -17.69 -17.11 13.57
N ALA A 25 -17.73 -16.61 12.34
CA ALA A 25 -16.58 -15.92 11.79
C ALA A 25 -16.28 -14.72 12.71
N LEU A 26 -15.12 -14.72 13.37
CA LEU A 26 -14.74 -13.61 14.24
C LEU A 26 -14.64 -12.35 13.36
N THR A 27 -15.24 -11.25 13.83
CA THR A 27 -15.01 -9.94 13.22
C THR A 27 -13.53 -9.58 13.37
N PRO A 28 -12.96 -8.76 12.48
CA PRO A 28 -11.56 -8.32 12.60
C PRO A 28 -11.24 -7.75 13.99
N LEU A 29 -12.19 -7.00 14.57
CA LEU A 29 -12.08 -6.46 15.91
C LEU A 29 -12.07 -7.54 17.00
N SER A 30 -12.93 -8.57 16.88
CA SER A 30 -12.96 -9.69 17.82
C SER A 30 -11.70 -10.55 17.75
N GLN A 31 -11.09 -10.68 16.57
CA GLN A 31 -9.81 -11.36 16.42
C GLN A 31 -8.70 -10.57 17.12
N GLN A 32 -8.64 -9.25 16.92
CA GLN A 32 -7.68 -8.39 17.61
C GLN A 32 -7.87 -8.41 19.12
N SER A 33 -9.12 -8.33 19.62
CA SER A 33 -9.38 -8.39 21.07
C SER A 33 -8.90 -9.70 21.68
N SER A 34 -9.15 -10.84 21.03
CA SER A 34 -8.66 -12.14 21.50
C SER A 34 -7.13 -12.25 21.52
N GLN A 35 -6.44 -11.62 20.57
CA GLN A 35 -4.97 -11.56 20.53
C GLN A 35 -4.44 -10.68 21.67
N ILE A 36 -5.08 -9.53 21.91
CA ILE A 36 -4.75 -8.61 22.98
C ILE A 36 -4.98 -9.28 24.36
N GLU A 37 -6.10 -9.97 24.56
CA GLU A 37 -6.38 -10.74 25.77
C GLU A 37 -5.33 -11.83 26.02
N ALA A 38 -4.89 -12.53 24.96
CA ALA A 38 -3.83 -13.53 25.06
C ALA A 38 -2.46 -12.93 25.43
N LEU A 39 -2.15 -11.72 24.96
CA LEU A 39 -0.94 -10.99 25.34
C LEU A 39 -1.02 -10.52 26.80
N PHE A 40 -2.16 -10.00 27.24
CA PHE A 40 -2.37 -9.55 28.61
C PHE A 40 -2.44 -10.66 29.65
N ALA A 41 -2.71 -11.91 29.24
CA ALA A 41 -2.68 -13.04 30.16
C ALA A 41 -1.29 -13.26 30.80
N LYS A 42 -0.20 -12.80 30.16
CA LYS A 42 1.19 -12.88 30.66
C LYS A 42 1.97 -11.63 30.28
N PRO A 43 1.78 -10.50 31.01
CA PRO A 43 2.39 -9.22 30.65
C PRO A 43 3.92 -9.24 30.79
N ASP A 44 4.47 -10.06 31.68
CA ASP A 44 5.92 -10.15 31.92
C ASP A 44 6.67 -10.97 30.84
N ARG A 45 5.95 -11.60 29.91
CA ARG A 45 6.57 -12.42 28.86
C ARG A 45 7.16 -11.53 27.77
N GLU A 46 8.46 -11.66 27.53
CA GLU A 46 9.13 -11.01 26.40
C GLU A 46 8.48 -11.39 25.05
N ILE A 47 8.06 -10.37 24.30
CA ILE A 47 7.46 -10.50 22.97
C ILE A 47 8.58 -10.49 21.93
N LYS A 48 8.82 -11.63 21.28
CA LYS A 48 9.76 -11.73 20.16
C LYS A 48 9.10 -11.21 18.88
N LEU A 49 9.33 -9.95 18.58
CA LEU A 49 8.96 -9.40 17.28
C LEU A 49 9.79 -10.07 16.17
N PRO A 50 9.18 -10.45 15.03
CA PRO A 50 9.96 -10.91 13.90
C PRO A 50 10.89 -9.78 13.47
N SER A 51 12.20 -10.06 13.43
CA SER A 51 13.16 -9.13 12.83
C SER A 51 12.77 -8.90 11.37
N SER A 52 12.83 -7.63 10.93
CA SER A 52 12.60 -7.25 9.54
C SER A 52 13.57 -7.94 8.57
N HIS A 53 14.72 -8.41 9.08
CA HIS A 53 15.67 -9.16 8.27
C HIS A 53 15.19 -10.59 8.07
N PRO A 54 15.07 -11.08 6.82
CA PRO A 54 14.79 -12.47 6.58
C PRO A 54 15.92 -13.29 7.22
N LYS A 55 15.57 -14.15 8.20
CA LYS A 55 16.54 -14.99 8.94
C LYS A 55 17.32 -15.97 8.08
N HIS A 56 16.93 -16.06 6.82
CA HIS A 56 17.60 -16.75 5.75
C HIS A 56 17.67 -15.68 4.68
N LEU A 57 18.80 -14.95 4.62
CA LEU A 57 19.24 -14.48 3.32
C LEU A 57 19.11 -15.72 2.43
N ASN A 58 18.28 -15.67 1.40
CA ASN A 58 18.10 -16.78 0.47
C ASN A 58 19.40 -17.10 -0.29
N GLY A 59 20.53 -16.52 0.12
CA GLY A 59 21.87 -16.80 -0.35
C GLY A 59 22.26 -18.22 0.00
N LEU A 60 22.80 -18.90 -1.01
CA LEU A 60 23.45 -20.18 -0.83
C LEU A 60 24.59 -20.07 0.17
N ALA A 61 24.80 -21.14 0.93
CA ALA A 61 26.00 -21.26 1.74
C ALA A 61 27.24 -21.11 0.86
N ALA A 62 28.24 -20.37 1.35
CA ALA A 62 29.50 -20.22 0.66
C ALA A 62 30.09 -21.61 0.33
N PRO A 63 30.68 -21.78 -0.87
CA PRO A 63 31.32 -23.04 -1.21
C PRO A 63 32.45 -23.33 -0.20
N PRO A 64 32.61 -24.58 0.26
CA PRO A 64 33.68 -24.93 1.19
C PRO A 64 35.05 -24.71 0.53
N GLU A 65 35.99 -24.14 1.28
CA GLU A 65 37.33 -23.81 0.76
C GLU A 65 38.16 -25.05 0.42
N ILE A 66 38.05 -26.11 1.23
CA ILE A 66 38.82 -27.35 1.07
C ILE A 66 37.86 -28.53 0.98
N VAL A 67 37.95 -29.29 -0.10
CA VAL A 67 37.28 -30.58 -0.25
C VAL A 67 38.28 -31.67 0.10
N ALA A 68 38.10 -32.32 1.24
CA ALA A 68 39.03 -33.34 1.73
C ALA A 68 38.96 -34.68 0.98
N ASN A 69 37.84 -34.94 0.28
CA ASN A 69 37.53 -36.26 -0.30
C ASN A 69 37.77 -36.32 -1.82
N VAL A 70 38.84 -35.69 -2.30
CA VAL A 70 39.15 -35.67 -3.74
C VAL A 70 39.93 -36.93 -4.11
N GLN A 71 39.30 -37.80 -4.90
CA GLN A 71 39.94 -38.97 -5.48
C GLN A 71 40.90 -38.52 -6.61
N GLY A 72 42.00 -39.26 -6.83
CA GLY A 72 43.02 -38.88 -7.82
C GLY A 72 42.47 -38.69 -9.24
N SER A 73 43.10 -37.83 -10.03
CA SER A 73 42.59 -37.38 -11.34
C SER A 73 42.41 -38.48 -12.39
N SER A 74 43.14 -39.60 -12.26
CA SER A 74 43.04 -40.76 -13.15
C SER A 74 42.13 -41.87 -12.59
N ALA A 75 41.57 -41.69 -11.40
CA ALA A 75 40.74 -42.69 -10.77
C ALA A 75 39.34 -42.72 -11.42
N GLY A 76 38.75 -43.92 -11.54
CA GLY A 76 37.45 -44.10 -12.20
C GLY A 76 36.27 -43.49 -11.44
N ALA A 77 35.12 -43.39 -12.10
CA ALA A 77 33.89 -42.89 -11.50
C ALA A 77 33.39 -43.84 -10.39
N GLY A 78 33.32 -43.33 -9.15
CA GLY A 78 32.74 -44.04 -8.01
C GLY A 78 31.21 -44.01 -8.03
N SER A 79 30.57 -44.87 -7.24
CA SER A 79 29.10 -44.95 -7.14
C SER A 79 28.45 -43.68 -6.54
N GLY A 80 29.20 -42.91 -5.75
CA GLY A 80 28.75 -41.65 -5.16
C GLY A 80 28.90 -40.42 -6.05
N GLU A 81 29.66 -40.52 -7.15
CA GLU A 81 30.03 -39.36 -7.98
C GLU A 81 28.80 -38.70 -8.62
N PHE A 82 27.82 -39.51 -9.02
CA PHE A 82 26.56 -39.01 -9.57
C PHE A 82 25.82 -38.08 -8.58
N HIS A 83 25.80 -38.43 -7.30
CA HIS A 83 25.12 -37.62 -6.28
C HIS A 83 25.89 -36.36 -5.96
N VAL A 84 27.23 -36.42 -5.97
CA VAL A 84 28.10 -35.23 -5.82
C VAL A 84 27.81 -34.25 -6.96
N TYR A 85 27.78 -34.73 -8.21
CA TYR A 85 27.45 -33.92 -9.37
C TYR A 85 26.04 -33.32 -9.29
N LYS A 86 25.04 -34.11 -8.92
CA LYS A 86 23.65 -33.65 -8.78
C LYS A 86 23.54 -32.53 -7.73
N ALA A 87 24.23 -32.68 -6.61
CA ALA A 87 24.26 -31.67 -5.55
C ALA A 87 25.01 -30.40 -5.99
N SER A 88 26.18 -30.52 -6.63
CA SER A 88 26.96 -29.37 -7.10
C SER A 88 26.23 -28.60 -8.20
N ARG A 89 25.66 -29.30 -9.19
CA ARG A 89 24.87 -28.67 -10.26
C ARG A 89 23.65 -27.94 -9.71
N ARG A 90 22.95 -28.53 -8.73
CA ARG A 90 21.80 -27.87 -8.09
C ARG A 90 22.21 -26.59 -7.37
N ARG A 91 23.29 -26.63 -6.58
CA ARG A 91 23.84 -25.44 -5.92
C ARG A 91 24.23 -24.37 -6.93
N GLU A 92 24.85 -24.75 -8.04
CA GLU A 92 25.28 -23.80 -9.07
C GLU A 92 24.09 -23.13 -9.79
N TYR A 93 23.05 -23.89 -10.12
CA TYR A 93 21.83 -23.32 -10.70
C TYR A 93 21.09 -22.40 -9.74
N GLU A 94 21.02 -22.77 -8.46
CA GLU A 94 20.48 -21.88 -7.43
C GLU A 94 21.33 -20.59 -7.32
N ARG A 95 22.65 -20.68 -7.49
CA ARG A 95 23.58 -19.53 -7.40
C ARG A 95 23.37 -18.56 -8.54
N LEU A 96 23.37 -19.07 -9.77
CA LEU A 96 23.13 -18.27 -10.97
C LEU A 96 21.74 -17.63 -10.92
N ARG A 97 20.72 -18.39 -10.50
CA ARG A 97 19.37 -17.87 -10.34
C ARG A 97 19.29 -16.71 -9.34
N LEU A 98 19.95 -16.83 -8.19
CA LEU A 98 19.95 -15.76 -7.18
C LEU A 98 20.65 -14.51 -7.70
N MET A 99 21.80 -14.66 -8.36
CA MET A 99 22.49 -13.54 -8.98
C MET A 99 21.64 -12.85 -10.05
N ASP A 100 20.98 -13.62 -10.92
CA ASP A 100 20.09 -13.08 -11.94
C ASP A 100 18.87 -12.35 -11.32
N GLU A 101 18.31 -12.90 -10.23
CA GLU A 101 17.20 -12.27 -9.49
C GLU A 101 17.64 -10.99 -8.76
N GLU A 102 18.86 -10.93 -8.23
CA GLU A 102 19.45 -9.74 -7.61
C GLU A 102 19.65 -8.63 -8.65
N VAL A 103 20.30 -8.94 -9.79
CA VAL A 103 20.51 -7.98 -10.89
C VAL A 103 19.18 -7.40 -11.38
N LYS A 104 18.17 -8.25 -11.61
CA LYS A 104 16.84 -7.78 -12.04
C LYS A 104 16.17 -6.87 -11.01
N LYS A 105 16.33 -7.14 -9.72
CA LYS A 105 15.78 -6.29 -8.64
C LYS A 105 16.51 -4.96 -8.58
N GLU A 106 17.83 -4.95 -8.70
CA GLU A 106 18.64 -3.73 -8.71
C GLU A 106 18.28 -2.86 -9.92
N GLU A 107 18.20 -3.44 -11.12
CA GLU A 107 17.77 -2.73 -12.33
C GLU A 107 16.38 -2.11 -12.12
N ALA A 108 15.39 -2.89 -11.69
CA ALA A 108 14.03 -2.41 -11.45
C ALA A 108 13.96 -1.30 -10.39
N GLU A 109 14.73 -1.42 -9.30
CA GLU A 109 14.80 -0.41 -8.25
C GLU A 109 15.44 0.89 -8.76
N THR A 110 16.52 0.80 -9.54
CA THR A 110 17.16 1.99 -10.12
C THR A 110 16.26 2.70 -11.13
N GLU A 111 15.50 1.94 -11.93
CA GLU A 111 14.51 2.50 -12.85
C GLU A 111 13.37 3.18 -12.09
N PHE A 112 12.86 2.54 -11.05
CA PHE A 112 11.81 3.08 -10.20
C PHE A 112 12.25 4.38 -9.51
N GLN A 113 13.46 4.41 -8.95
CA GLN A 113 14.03 5.61 -8.32
C GLN A 113 14.17 6.76 -9.32
N LYS A 114 14.72 6.49 -10.52
CA LYS A 114 14.81 7.50 -11.59
C LYS A 114 13.45 8.05 -11.98
N GLN A 115 12.44 7.18 -12.14
CA GLN A 115 11.07 7.62 -12.48
C GLN A 115 10.48 8.47 -11.36
N LYS A 116 10.64 8.06 -10.10
CA LYS A 116 10.15 8.79 -8.92
C LYS A 116 10.77 10.18 -8.83
N GLU A 117 12.09 10.29 -8.96
CA GLU A 117 12.82 11.56 -8.97
C GLU A 117 12.36 12.47 -10.11
N GLU A 118 12.10 11.90 -11.29
CA GLU A 118 11.65 12.70 -12.43
C GLU A 118 10.23 13.26 -12.23
N VAL A 119 9.33 12.46 -11.67
CA VAL A 119 7.98 12.91 -11.30
C VAL A 119 8.05 13.97 -10.21
N GLU A 120 8.83 13.74 -9.14
CA GLU A 120 9.01 14.70 -8.06
C GLU A 120 9.59 16.02 -8.57
N ARG A 121 10.59 15.98 -9.46
CA ARG A 121 11.15 17.18 -10.10
C ARG A 121 10.09 17.94 -10.89
N ARG A 122 9.30 17.26 -11.73
CA ARG A 122 8.24 17.89 -12.52
C ARG A 122 7.20 18.56 -11.62
N ASP A 123 6.84 17.92 -10.52
CA ASP A 123 5.87 18.46 -9.56
C ASP A 123 6.46 19.62 -8.76
N ARG A 124 7.73 19.55 -8.36
CA ARG A 124 8.47 20.66 -7.72
C ARG A 124 8.60 21.87 -8.64
N GLU A 125 8.84 21.68 -9.93
CA GLU A 125 8.89 22.77 -10.91
C GLU A 125 7.53 23.45 -11.08
N LYS A 126 6.45 22.67 -11.20
CA LYS A 126 5.08 23.21 -11.32
C LYS A 126 4.67 23.95 -10.06
N THR A 127 4.89 23.35 -8.89
CA THR A 127 4.57 23.97 -7.59
C THR A 127 5.43 25.20 -7.33
N GLY A 128 6.72 25.17 -7.67
CA GLY A 128 7.64 26.30 -7.57
C GLY A 128 7.23 27.48 -8.46
N LYS A 129 6.89 27.23 -9.74
CA LYS A 129 6.38 28.27 -10.66
C LYS A 129 5.08 28.90 -10.12
N ASN A 130 4.16 28.08 -9.59
CA ASN A 130 2.90 28.57 -9.02
C ASN A 130 3.10 29.33 -7.70
N LYS A 131 4.04 28.90 -6.85
CA LYS A 131 4.42 29.60 -5.62
C LYS A 131 5.04 30.97 -5.96
N ALA A 132 6.01 31.02 -6.87
CA ALA A 132 6.62 32.27 -7.32
C ALA A 132 5.61 33.26 -7.92
N ARG A 133 4.63 32.77 -8.71
CA ARG A 133 3.52 33.61 -9.23
C ARG A 133 2.67 34.20 -8.09
N ARG A 134 2.31 33.40 -7.08
CA ARG A 134 1.54 33.84 -5.91
C ARG A 134 2.34 34.83 -5.06
N ASP A 135 3.62 34.59 -4.83
CA ASP A 135 4.47 35.46 -4.02
C ASP A 135 4.70 36.81 -4.70
N LYS A 136 4.92 36.83 -6.02
CA LYS A 136 5.00 38.09 -6.80
C LYS A 136 3.68 38.87 -6.73
N ALA A 137 2.53 38.19 -6.79
CA ALA A 137 1.23 38.84 -6.64
C ALA A 137 1.01 39.38 -5.21
N ARG A 138 1.40 38.63 -4.17
CA ARG A 138 1.36 39.07 -2.77
C ARG A 138 2.25 40.29 -2.54
N GLN A 139 3.48 40.29 -3.06
CA GLN A 139 4.39 41.43 -2.98
C GLN A 139 3.83 42.68 -3.68
N ARG A 140 3.21 42.53 -4.86
CA ARG A 140 2.54 43.66 -5.55
C ARG A 140 1.39 44.23 -4.73
N LYS A 141 0.56 43.38 -4.12
CA LYS A 141 -0.54 43.80 -3.25
C LYS A 141 -0.03 44.48 -1.98
N ALA A 142 0.99 43.93 -1.33
CA ALA A 142 1.62 44.53 -0.14
C ALA A 142 2.24 45.91 -0.44
N LYS A 143 2.91 46.07 -1.59
CA LYS A 143 3.44 47.37 -2.04
C LYS A 143 2.32 48.38 -2.33
N LYS A 144 1.21 47.96 -2.95
CA LYS A 144 0.06 48.83 -3.23
C LYS A 144 -0.70 49.22 -1.96
N GLY A 145 -0.82 48.32 -0.98
CA GLY A 145 -1.41 48.62 0.34
C GLY A 145 -0.55 49.56 1.20
N LYS A 146 0.79 49.52 1.05
CA LYS A 146 1.70 50.42 1.76
C LYS A 146 1.87 51.79 1.09
N ALA A 147 1.56 51.91 -0.21
CA ALA A 147 1.53 53.18 -0.95
C ALA A 147 0.13 53.83 -1.01
N GLY A 148 -0.90 53.17 -0.46
CA GLY A 148 -2.30 53.58 -0.56
C GLY A 148 -2.99 53.88 0.78
N SER A 149 -2.25 54.02 1.89
CA SER A 149 -2.81 54.54 3.15
C SER A 149 -2.82 56.08 3.17
N GLY A 150 -3.19 56.68 2.03
CA GLY A 150 -3.36 58.11 1.84
C GLY A 150 -4.56 58.33 0.92
N GLU A 151 -5.68 58.65 1.55
CA GLU A 151 -6.92 59.25 1.03
C GLU A 151 -7.76 58.50 -0.03
N GLY A 152 -9.06 58.52 0.24
CA GLY A 152 -10.10 57.83 -0.52
C GLY A 152 -10.75 58.67 -1.62
N GLU A 153 -11.75 58.03 -2.20
CA GLU A 153 -12.72 58.50 -3.19
C GLU A 153 -12.23 58.74 -4.63
N ALA A 154 -12.70 57.91 -5.56
CA ALA A 154 -13.55 58.33 -6.69
C ALA A 154 -13.86 57.16 -7.64
N GLU A 155 -14.98 57.34 -8.32
CA GLU A 155 -15.86 56.43 -9.03
C GLU A 155 -15.40 55.97 -10.43
N GLU A 156 -16.11 54.95 -10.92
CA GLU A 156 -16.30 54.40 -12.29
C GLU A 156 -15.42 54.79 -13.50
N GLY A 157 -15.11 53.76 -14.30
CA GLY A 157 -14.71 53.87 -15.69
C GLY A 157 -14.48 52.50 -16.34
N GLN A 158 -15.41 52.10 -17.20
CA GLN A 158 -15.57 50.80 -17.85
C GLN A 158 -14.66 50.63 -19.10
N ASP A 159 -14.65 49.41 -19.67
CA ASP A 159 -14.03 48.92 -20.92
C ASP A 159 -12.59 48.34 -20.84
N GLY A 160 -12.30 47.09 -21.20
CA GLY A 160 -13.13 46.03 -21.80
C GLY A 160 -12.33 44.75 -22.11
N LYS A 161 -13.08 43.70 -22.46
CA LYS A 161 -12.71 42.38 -23.01
C LYS A 161 -12.07 41.36 -22.06
N GLY A 162 -12.89 40.36 -21.73
CA GLY A 162 -12.58 39.30 -20.79
C GLY A 162 -11.97 38.05 -21.39
N GLU A 163 -11.63 37.13 -20.50
CA GLU A 163 -11.78 35.70 -20.75
C GLU A 163 -12.17 35.01 -19.45
N LYS A 164 -13.22 34.19 -19.58
CA LYS A 164 -14.05 33.69 -18.51
C LYS A 164 -13.27 32.74 -17.59
N GLY A 165 -13.42 32.94 -16.28
CA GLY A 165 -12.95 32.01 -15.27
C GLY A 165 -13.54 30.62 -15.50
N LYS A 166 -12.68 29.67 -15.91
CA LYS A 166 -12.99 28.25 -15.82
C LYS A 166 -13.00 27.85 -14.35
N ARG A 167 -14.19 27.91 -13.75
CA ARG A 167 -14.50 27.16 -12.53
C ARG A 167 -14.38 25.69 -12.92
N LEU A 168 -13.40 24.98 -12.35
CA LEU A 168 -13.28 23.53 -12.49
C LEU A 168 -14.41 22.88 -11.67
N GLY A 169 -15.60 22.87 -12.25
CA GLY A 169 -16.65 21.93 -11.89
C GLY A 169 -16.35 20.61 -12.59
N LEU A 170 -16.15 19.54 -11.81
CA LEU A 170 -16.07 18.18 -12.31
C LEU A 170 -17.41 17.86 -13.00
N ASN A 171 -17.44 17.87 -14.33
CA ASN A 171 -18.57 17.37 -15.09
C ASN A 171 -18.36 15.87 -15.33
N LEU A 172 -19.01 15.05 -14.52
CA LEU A 172 -19.03 13.57 -14.58
C LEU A 172 -19.84 13.01 -15.78
N ALA A 173 -20.37 13.87 -16.65
CA ALA A 173 -21.33 13.49 -17.69
C ALA A 173 -20.74 13.23 -19.10
N ALA A 174 -19.41 13.21 -19.26
CA ALA A 174 -18.77 13.08 -20.59
C ALA A 174 -18.31 11.66 -20.96
N LEU A 175 -18.73 10.61 -20.22
CA LEU A 175 -18.36 9.21 -20.51
C LEU A 175 -19.54 8.37 -21.05
N LYS A 176 -20.52 8.99 -21.72
CA LYS A 176 -21.62 8.23 -22.33
C LYS A 176 -21.91 8.74 -23.74
N GLY A 177 -21.46 7.98 -24.74
CA GLY A 177 -21.95 8.10 -26.11
C GLY A 177 -20.89 8.08 -27.20
N ARG A 178 -20.30 6.91 -27.48
CA ARG A 178 -19.86 6.57 -28.84
C ARG A 178 -19.91 5.05 -29.00
N GLY A 179 -20.99 4.59 -29.63
CA GLY A 179 -21.28 3.19 -29.90
C GLY A 179 -20.49 2.64 -31.09
N GLY A 180 -20.29 1.33 -31.06
CA GLY A 180 -19.82 0.44 -32.12
C GLY A 180 -20.04 -0.99 -31.63
N GLU A 181 -20.80 -1.75 -32.40
CA GLU A 181 -21.54 -2.98 -32.06
C GLU A 181 -20.66 -4.22 -31.83
N ASP A 182 -21.06 -5.07 -30.87
CA ASP A 182 -21.12 -6.54 -31.05
C ASP A 182 -21.88 -7.20 -29.87
N GLU A 183 -22.84 -8.03 -30.21
CA GLU A 183 -23.74 -8.77 -29.32
C GLU A 183 -23.03 -9.91 -28.55
N ARG A 184 -23.28 -10.02 -27.24
CA ARG A 184 -23.76 -11.25 -26.57
C ARG A 184 -24.04 -11.05 -25.09
N ASP A 185 -25.17 -11.62 -24.67
CA ASP A 185 -25.84 -11.53 -23.37
C ASP A 185 -25.03 -12.08 -22.18
N ASP A 186 -25.16 -11.45 -21.01
CA ASP A 186 -25.80 -12.09 -19.85
C ASP A 186 -25.96 -11.11 -18.67
N ALA A 187 -27.17 -11.11 -18.12
CA ALA A 187 -27.65 -10.21 -17.09
C ALA A 187 -27.44 -10.78 -15.68
N ALA A 188 -27.02 -9.93 -14.73
CA ALA A 188 -27.50 -10.01 -13.34
C ALA A 188 -27.34 -8.65 -12.64
N VAL A 189 -28.49 -8.06 -12.35
CA VAL A 189 -28.75 -6.81 -11.63
C VAL A 189 -28.65 -7.02 -10.11
N VAL A 190 -28.47 -5.93 -9.36
CA VAL A 190 -29.07 -5.55 -8.05
C VAL A 190 -28.01 -4.73 -7.28
N GLU A 191 -28.02 -3.38 -7.34
CA GLU A 191 -28.87 -2.46 -6.53
C GLU A 191 -28.54 -2.61 -5.03
N GLY A 192 -28.19 -1.62 -4.22
CA GLY A 192 -28.16 -0.16 -4.23
C GLY A 192 -28.01 0.26 -2.76
N GLY A 193 -27.53 1.47 -2.46
CA GLY A 193 -27.60 2.00 -1.08
C GLY A 193 -26.52 3.02 -0.71
N GLU A 194 -26.89 4.29 -0.73
CA GLU A 194 -26.14 5.44 -0.21
C GLU A 194 -26.31 5.60 1.32
N VAL A 195 -25.28 6.14 2.02
CA VAL A 195 -25.34 7.19 3.07
C VAL A 195 -23.89 7.55 3.47
N LYS A 196 -23.39 8.77 3.19
CA LYS A 196 -23.47 10.04 3.95
C LYS A 196 -22.70 10.06 5.29
N ASN A 197 -21.74 11.00 5.34
CA ASN A 197 -21.03 11.61 6.48
C ASN A 197 -19.83 10.86 7.10
N THR A 198 -18.63 11.32 6.76
CA THR A 198 -17.54 11.48 7.74
C THR A 198 -16.87 12.83 7.49
N GLU A 199 -17.20 13.76 8.36
CA GLU A 199 -16.64 15.10 8.46
C GLU A 199 -15.12 15.03 8.72
N GLU A 200 -14.38 15.85 7.97
CA GLU A 200 -13.23 16.64 8.42
C GLU A 200 -12.14 15.93 9.26
N ILE A 201 -11.21 15.23 8.61
CA ILE A 201 -9.89 14.94 9.19
C ILE A 201 -8.93 16.03 8.68
N GLY A 202 -8.77 17.09 9.48
CA GLY A 202 -7.77 18.12 9.26
C GLY A 202 -6.36 17.58 9.53
N ILE A 203 -5.46 17.77 8.57
CA ILE A 203 -4.03 17.49 8.72
C ILE A 203 -3.39 18.69 9.44
N VAL A 204 -2.92 18.49 10.66
CA VAL A 204 -2.10 19.47 11.40
C VAL A 204 -0.64 19.22 11.04
N ILE A 205 -0.02 20.18 10.36
CA ILE A 205 1.43 20.21 10.09
C ILE A 205 2.05 21.12 11.15
N HIS A 206 2.92 20.55 12.00
CA HIS A 206 3.80 21.33 12.86
C HIS A 206 5.05 21.71 12.05
N ASP A 207 5.23 23.01 11.83
CA ASP A 207 6.51 23.58 11.41
C ASP A 207 7.32 23.83 12.69
N ASP A 208 8.37 23.04 12.93
CA ASP A 208 9.35 23.31 13.98
C ASP A 208 10.43 24.27 13.44
N ASP A 209 10.67 25.34 14.19
CA ASP A 209 11.81 26.28 14.05
C ASP A 209 13.16 25.63 14.46
#